data_AF-A0A432HYL5-F1
#
_entry.id   AF-A0A432HYL5-F1
#
_cell.length_a   1.000
_cell.length_b   1.000
_cell.length_c   1.000
_cell.angle_alpha   90.00
_cell.angle_beta   90.00
_cell.angle_gamma   90.00
#
_symmetry.space_group_name_H-M   'P 1'
#
loop_
_entity.id
_entity.type
_entity.pdbx_description
1 polymer ?
#
loop_
_entity_poly.entity_id
_entity_poly.type
_entity_poly.pdbx_seq_one_letter_code
_entity_poly.pdbx_strand_id
1 'polypeptide(L)'
;MAEISGAQLVIDSLRREGVDTIYVLPGDPVGDIVNGWADAGHKAIAVRHEQAACMAAQAHSYLTRSVGVCIAASGVGQTNTLTGIANAYANCWPLLVIGGSSELRRSNMGDFQELPQVAMTAPVCKWTATVDSIARIPTLINIAMKQAMSGRPGPVYIDLPAEMISGSEDEANIIIPQPAPEPARPLADPNEVRKALEVLAEAERPLLIVGKGAAWSWAENELLEFVDQTQIPFLTSPMGMGMLPPEHPMNVSAARTQALQGADTILMVGARFNWLFHFGQPPRFAAAFKLVQIDIEGTEIGTNVPATVGLVGDAKMVLGQMVSALNDVPISYGESAWLTGLKTKCEENAESIEPMLNSDAPDIGYYRILKEIRDYLPKDAIVVADGASTMDISRQVVPVWHPRHRLDAGVAGCVGTGVPFAIASQVVHPDKPVICLQGDWAFGFNGMDIET
;
A
#
# COMPACT_ATOMS: atom_id res chain seq x y z
N MET A 1 -40.34 21.44 -3.90
CA MET A 1 -39.40 21.41 -2.77
C MET A 1 -38.00 21.55 -3.35
N ALA A 2 -36.93 21.68 -2.56
CA ALA A 2 -35.59 21.78 -3.13
C ALA A 2 -35.20 20.40 -3.67
N GLU A 3 -34.76 20.32 -4.93
CA GLU A 3 -34.35 19.08 -5.59
C GLU A 3 -32.83 19.05 -5.68
N ILE A 4 -32.23 17.88 -5.45
CA ILE A 4 -30.78 17.67 -5.57
C ILE A 4 -30.50 16.53 -6.54
N SER A 5 -29.53 16.71 -7.44
CA SER A 5 -29.15 15.68 -8.40
C SER A 5 -28.30 14.60 -7.74
N GLY A 6 -28.36 13.39 -8.30
CA GLY A 6 -27.50 12.31 -7.83
C GLY A 6 -26.01 12.59 -8.02
N ALA A 7 -25.62 13.25 -9.12
CA ALA A 7 -24.25 13.72 -9.31
C ALA A 7 -23.78 14.64 -8.18
N GLN A 8 -24.62 15.61 -7.77
CA GLN A 8 -24.32 16.51 -6.66
C GLN A 8 -24.22 15.75 -5.33
N LEU A 9 -25.09 14.77 -5.10
CA LEU A 9 -25.02 13.90 -3.91
C LEU A 9 -23.72 13.10 -3.85
N VAL A 10 -23.20 12.60 -4.98
CA VAL A 10 -21.90 11.92 -5.02
C VAL A 10 -20.78 12.90 -4.63
N ILE A 11 -20.74 14.07 -5.25
CA ILE A 11 -19.73 15.11 -4.99
C ILE A 11 -19.74 15.50 -3.51
N ASP A 12 -20.91 15.84 -2.96
CA ASP A 12 -21.03 16.28 -1.58
C ASP A 12 -20.71 15.16 -0.58
N SER A 13 -21.05 13.91 -0.90
CA SER A 13 -20.70 12.76 -0.08
C SER A 13 -19.19 12.53 -0.05
N LEU A 14 -18.52 12.51 -1.20
CA LEU A 14 -17.05 12.34 -1.27
C LEU A 14 -16.33 13.47 -0.51
N ARG A 15 -16.75 14.73 -0.70
CA ARG A 15 -16.18 15.87 0.04
C ARG A 15 -16.39 15.75 1.54
N ARG A 16 -17.57 15.30 1.96
CA ARG A 16 -17.90 15.11 3.38
C ARG A 16 -17.05 14.01 4.02
N GLU A 17 -16.64 13.01 3.25
CA GLU A 17 -15.72 11.96 3.66
C GLU A 17 -14.24 12.41 3.61
N GLY A 18 -13.96 13.67 3.25
CA GLY A 18 -12.61 14.25 3.24
C GLY A 18 -11.82 13.99 1.96
N VAL A 19 -12.47 13.54 0.88
CA VAL A 19 -11.82 13.38 -0.43
C VAL A 19 -11.56 14.76 -1.03
N ASP A 20 -10.31 15.01 -1.46
CA ASP A 20 -9.89 16.25 -2.11
C ASP A 20 -9.48 16.06 -3.59
N THR A 21 -9.24 14.81 -3.99
CA THR A 21 -8.68 14.43 -5.27
C THR A 21 -9.39 13.19 -5.80
N ILE A 22 -9.80 13.23 -7.06
CA ILE A 22 -10.25 12.06 -7.81
C ILE A 22 -9.31 11.79 -8.97
N TYR A 23 -9.12 10.52 -9.30
CA TYR A 23 -8.42 10.07 -10.51
C TYR A 23 -9.45 9.49 -11.47
N VAL A 24 -9.42 9.89 -12.74
CA VAL A 24 -10.51 9.59 -13.67
C VAL A 24 -10.04 9.54 -15.12
N LEU A 25 -10.63 8.65 -15.92
CA LEU A 25 -10.74 8.87 -17.35
C LEU A 25 -12.19 9.29 -17.61
N PRO A 26 -12.46 10.54 -18.02
CA PRO A 26 -13.82 11.02 -18.23
C PRO A 26 -14.54 10.21 -19.32
N GLY A 27 -15.81 9.91 -19.11
CA GLY A 27 -16.68 9.25 -20.06
C GLY A 27 -18.11 9.14 -19.53
N ASP A 28 -19.06 8.75 -20.38
CA ASP A 28 -20.44 8.55 -19.94
C ASP A 28 -20.56 7.31 -19.02
N PRO A 29 -21.47 7.32 -18.04
CA PRO A 29 -22.39 8.40 -17.66
C PRO A 29 -21.86 9.34 -16.54
N VAL A 30 -20.56 9.32 -16.22
CA VAL A 30 -20.02 10.01 -15.02
C VAL A 30 -19.67 11.49 -15.24
N GLY A 31 -19.96 12.05 -16.42
CA GLY A 31 -19.58 13.41 -16.82
C GLY A 31 -20.01 14.50 -15.83
N ASP A 32 -21.25 14.47 -15.35
CA ASP A 32 -21.78 15.47 -14.41
C ASP A 32 -21.05 15.45 -13.05
N ILE A 33 -20.57 14.28 -12.62
CA ILE A 33 -19.78 14.14 -11.40
C ILE A 33 -18.40 14.77 -11.60
N VAL A 34 -17.73 14.46 -12.71
CA VAL A 34 -16.37 14.93 -12.99
C VAL A 34 -16.34 16.44 -13.21
N ASN A 35 -17.27 16.96 -14.02
CA ASN A 35 -17.38 18.39 -14.30
C ASN A 35 -17.76 19.15 -13.02
N GLY A 36 -18.77 18.68 -12.28
CA GLY A 36 -19.18 19.32 -11.03
C GLY A 36 -18.08 19.30 -9.95
N TRP A 37 -17.27 18.24 -9.90
CA TRP A 37 -16.10 18.17 -9.01
C TRP A 37 -15.06 19.24 -9.35
N ALA A 38 -14.72 19.37 -10.64
CA ALA A 38 -13.75 20.36 -11.13
C ALA A 38 -14.27 21.81 -10.96
N ASP A 39 -15.55 22.06 -11.28
CA ASP A 39 -16.20 23.36 -11.13
C ASP A 39 -16.26 23.81 -9.66
N ALA A 40 -16.31 22.85 -8.72
CA ALA A 40 -16.21 23.10 -7.29
C ALA A 40 -14.77 23.38 -6.80
N GLY A 41 -13.77 23.40 -7.71
CA GLY A 41 -12.38 23.73 -7.44
C GLY A 41 -11.53 22.58 -6.89
N HIS A 42 -12.03 21.34 -6.93
CA HIS A 42 -11.29 20.17 -6.46
C HIS A 42 -10.42 19.57 -7.57
N LYS A 43 -9.43 18.77 -7.18
CA LYS A 43 -8.50 18.16 -8.13
C LYS A 43 -9.16 16.96 -8.81
N ALA A 44 -9.34 17.04 -10.12
CA ALA A 44 -9.67 15.89 -10.97
C ALA A 44 -8.46 15.58 -11.87
N ILE A 45 -7.77 14.47 -11.59
CA ILE A 45 -6.60 14.05 -12.36
C ILE A 45 -7.08 13.17 -13.51
N ALA A 46 -7.15 13.77 -14.70
CA ALA A 46 -7.53 13.09 -15.93
C ALA A 46 -6.34 12.28 -16.47
N VAL A 47 -6.45 10.96 -16.49
CA VAL A 47 -5.41 10.02 -16.98
C VAL A 47 -5.62 9.64 -18.45
N ARG A 48 -4.81 8.74 -19.00
CA ARG A 48 -4.96 8.21 -20.38
C ARG A 48 -5.51 6.79 -20.44
N HIS A 49 -5.65 6.11 -19.29
CA HIS A 49 -6.27 4.80 -19.17
C HIS A 49 -6.83 4.58 -17.76
N GLU A 50 -8.00 3.96 -17.58
CA GLU A 50 -8.60 3.79 -16.24
C GLU A 50 -7.75 2.93 -15.29
N GLN A 51 -6.93 2.03 -15.83
CA GLN A 51 -5.92 1.31 -15.06
C GLN A 51 -4.97 2.29 -14.34
N ALA A 52 -4.52 3.33 -15.04
CA ALA A 52 -3.67 4.37 -14.47
C ALA A 52 -4.41 5.19 -13.40
N ALA A 53 -5.68 5.55 -13.63
CA ALA A 53 -6.50 6.22 -12.60
C ALA A 53 -6.59 5.37 -11.33
N CYS A 54 -6.89 4.08 -11.49
CA CYS A 54 -7.03 3.14 -10.40
C CYS A 54 -5.71 2.89 -9.66
N MET A 55 -4.58 2.88 -10.37
CA MET A 55 -3.23 2.79 -9.79
C MET A 55 -2.80 4.08 -9.09
N ALA A 56 -3.09 5.24 -9.64
CA ALA A 56 -2.79 6.51 -9.00
C ALA A 56 -3.61 6.69 -7.72
N ALA A 57 -4.91 6.36 -7.74
CA ALA A 57 -5.79 6.44 -6.58
C ALA A 57 -5.29 5.58 -5.41
N GLN A 58 -4.89 4.32 -5.65
CA GLN A 58 -4.38 3.47 -4.57
C GLN A 58 -3.00 3.92 -4.04
N ALA A 59 -2.16 4.54 -4.86
CA ALA A 59 -0.90 5.13 -4.37
C ALA A 59 -1.17 6.37 -3.51
N HIS A 60 -2.12 7.22 -3.93
CA HIS A 60 -2.60 8.34 -3.13
C HIS A 60 -3.07 7.87 -1.76
N SER A 61 -3.82 6.77 -1.72
CA SER A 61 -4.34 6.19 -0.48
C SER A 61 -3.22 5.74 0.46
N TYR A 62 -2.21 5.03 -0.05
CA TYR A 62 -1.05 4.61 0.73
C TYR A 62 -0.23 5.77 1.30
N LEU A 63 -0.03 6.84 0.51
CA LEU A 63 0.74 8.01 0.92
C LEU A 63 0.05 8.83 2.01
N THR A 64 -1.28 8.96 1.93
CA THR A 64 -2.09 9.83 2.79
C THR A 64 -2.75 9.11 3.96
N ARG A 65 -2.79 7.77 3.92
CA ARG A 65 -3.61 6.93 4.83
C ARG A 65 -5.09 7.32 4.80
N SER A 66 -5.60 7.63 3.61
CA SER A 66 -7.01 7.90 3.32
C SER A 66 -7.54 6.91 2.27
N VAL A 67 -8.80 6.99 1.86
CA VAL A 67 -9.32 6.20 0.75
C VAL A 67 -9.03 6.94 -0.56
N GLY A 68 -8.29 6.30 -1.47
CA GLY A 68 -8.12 6.82 -2.83
C GLY A 68 -9.39 6.65 -3.65
N VAL A 69 -9.74 7.62 -4.51
CA VAL A 69 -10.95 7.57 -5.32
C VAL A 69 -10.62 7.52 -6.81
N CYS A 70 -11.12 6.47 -7.46
CA CYS A 70 -11.08 6.29 -8.91
C CYS A 70 -12.51 6.36 -9.45
N ILE A 71 -12.74 7.18 -10.48
CA ILE A 71 -14.02 7.23 -11.20
C ILE A 71 -13.79 6.74 -12.62
N ALA A 72 -14.68 5.88 -13.11
CA ALA A 72 -14.62 5.31 -14.45
C ALA A 72 -15.98 5.32 -15.14
N ALA A 73 -15.96 5.36 -16.48
CA ALA A 73 -17.13 5.19 -17.33
C ALA A 73 -17.73 3.77 -17.20
N SER A 74 -18.86 3.55 -17.89
CA SER A 74 -19.52 2.24 -17.92
C SER A 74 -18.80 1.17 -18.73
N GLY A 75 -19.22 -0.07 -18.50
CA GLY A 75 -18.74 -1.30 -19.11
C GLY A 75 -17.24 -1.39 -19.18
N VAL A 76 -16.70 -1.14 -20.37
CA VAL A 76 -15.27 -1.31 -20.65
C VAL A 76 -14.39 -0.39 -19.79
N GLY A 77 -14.87 0.80 -19.44
CA GLY A 77 -14.15 1.71 -18.54
C GLY A 77 -13.95 1.09 -17.15
N GLN A 78 -15.01 0.48 -16.61
CA GLN A 78 -14.91 -0.30 -15.39
C GLN A 78 -13.98 -1.51 -15.55
N THR A 79 -14.05 -2.26 -16.67
CA THR A 79 -13.18 -3.44 -16.84
C THR A 79 -11.70 -3.07 -16.87
N ASN A 80 -11.35 -1.89 -17.39
CA ASN A 80 -9.99 -1.37 -17.39
C ASN A 80 -9.46 -1.08 -15.98
N THR A 81 -10.33 -0.91 -14.97
CA THR A 81 -9.93 -0.71 -13.57
C THR A 81 -9.54 -2.01 -12.86
N LEU A 82 -9.95 -3.19 -13.37
CA LEU A 82 -9.86 -4.46 -12.63
C LEU A 82 -8.44 -4.81 -12.19
N THR A 83 -7.44 -4.56 -13.04
CA THR A 83 -6.03 -4.80 -12.68
C THR A 83 -5.58 -3.87 -11.56
N GLY A 84 -6.00 -2.61 -11.58
CA GLY A 84 -5.73 -1.66 -10.50
C GLY A 84 -6.41 -2.06 -9.20
N ILE A 85 -7.66 -2.51 -9.25
CA ILE A 85 -8.41 -3.02 -8.08
C ILE A 85 -7.70 -4.24 -7.49
N ALA A 86 -7.35 -5.22 -8.32
CA ALA A 86 -6.63 -6.41 -7.87
C ALA A 86 -5.27 -6.07 -7.24
N ASN A 87 -4.56 -5.07 -7.79
CA ASN A 87 -3.32 -4.58 -7.20
C ASN A 87 -3.54 -3.95 -5.82
N ALA A 88 -4.60 -3.14 -5.64
CA ALA A 88 -4.94 -2.53 -4.36
C ALA A 88 -5.34 -3.60 -3.32
N TYR A 89 -6.11 -4.61 -3.76
CA TYR A 89 -6.50 -5.76 -2.94
C TYR A 89 -5.27 -6.51 -2.41
N ALA A 90 -4.36 -6.90 -3.31
CA ALA A 90 -3.14 -7.60 -2.94
C ALA A 90 -2.24 -6.77 -2.01
N ASN A 91 -2.19 -5.45 -2.20
CA ASN A 91 -1.41 -4.54 -1.38
C ASN A 91 -2.08 -4.12 -0.07
N CYS A 92 -3.36 -4.44 0.11
CA CYS A 92 -4.18 -4.04 1.25
C CYS A 92 -4.30 -2.51 1.35
N TRP A 93 -4.53 -1.84 0.22
CA TRP A 93 -4.71 -0.39 0.16
C TRP A 93 -6.17 -0.03 -0.05
N PRO A 94 -6.71 0.91 0.73
CA PRO A 94 -8.09 1.33 0.59
C PRO A 94 -8.26 2.11 -0.70
N LEU A 95 -9.29 1.75 -1.47
CA LEU A 95 -9.59 2.33 -2.76
C LEU A 95 -11.10 2.26 -2.96
N LEU A 96 -11.73 3.37 -3.31
CA LEU A 96 -13.10 3.41 -3.79
C LEU A 96 -13.08 3.58 -5.31
N VAL A 97 -13.60 2.59 -6.03
CA VAL A 97 -13.87 2.73 -7.46
C VAL A 97 -15.37 2.97 -7.66
N ILE A 98 -15.71 4.09 -8.28
CA ILE A 98 -17.08 4.39 -8.73
C ILE A 98 -17.11 4.17 -10.24
N GLY A 99 -17.79 3.11 -10.68
CA GLY A 99 -18.03 2.86 -12.10
C GLY A 99 -19.43 3.30 -12.46
N GLY A 100 -19.57 4.19 -13.46
CA GLY A 100 -20.87 4.41 -14.07
C GLY A 100 -21.43 3.10 -14.66
N SER A 101 -22.74 2.97 -14.77
CA SER A 101 -23.37 1.81 -15.40
C SER A 101 -24.59 2.19 -16.23
N SER A 102 -24.98 1.28 -17.12
CA SER A 102 -26.21 1.37 -17.92
C SER A 102 -27.46 1.46 -17.03
N GLU A 103 -28.57 1.94 -17.59
CA GLU A 103 -29.79 2.12 -16.80
C GLU A 103 -30.35 0.78 -16.29
N LEU A 104 -30.77 0.72 -15.02
CA LEU A 104 -31.31 -0.51 -14.40
C LEU A 104 -32.54 -1.03 -15.16
N ARG A 105 -33.42 -0.12 -15.62
CA ARG A 105 -34.61 -0.48 -16.39
C ARG A 105 -34.31 -1.11 -17.75
N ARG A 106 -33.07 -0.97 -18.25
CA ARG A 106 -32.59 -1.52 -19.52
C ARG A 106 -31.72 -2.77 -19.34
N SER A 107 -31.54 -3.24 -18.11
CA SER A 107 -30.71 -4.41 -17.82
C SER A 107 -31.17 -5.65 -18.60
N ASN A 108 -30.22 -6.36 -19.22
CA ASN A 108 -30.42 -7.52 -20.10
C ASN A 108 -31.07 -7.20 -21.45
N MET A 109 -31.10 -5.93 -21.85
CA MET A 109 -31.56 -5.51 -23.19
C MET A 109 -30.39 -5.29 -24.15
N GLY A 110 -29.15 -5.35 -23.67
CA GLY A 110 -27.95 -5.02 -24.47
C GLY A 110 -27.75 -3.52 -24.58
N ASP A 111 -27.93 -2.79 -23.48
CA ASP A 111 -27.73 -1.34 -23.43
C ASP A 111 -26.27 -0.96 -23.72
N PHE A 112 -26.02 0.31 -23.98
CA PHE A 112 -24.67 0.81 -24.23
C PHE A 112 -23.74 0.46 -23.05
N GLN A 113 -22.64 -0.26 -23.36
CA GLN A 113 -21.65 -0.70 -22.38
C GLN A 113 -22.23 -1.55 -21.21
N GLU A 114 -23.33 -2.26 -21.43
CA GLU A 114 -23.91 -3.16 -20.44
C GLU A 114 -22.96 -4.34 -20.12
N LEU A 115 -22.50 -4.43 -18.88
CA LEU A 115 -21.69 -5.54 -18.34
C LEU A 115 -22.08 -5.84 -16.88
N PRO A 116 -21.85 -7.08 -16.39
CA PRO A 116 -22.12 -7.44 -14.99
C PRO A 116 -21.01 -6.94 -14.05
N GLN A 117 -20.82 -5.62 -13.98
CA GLN A 117 -19.64 -4.98 -13.36
C GLN A 117 -19.43 -5.39 -11.89
N VAL A 118 -20.50 -5.45 -11.09
CA VAL A 118 -20.44 -5.90 -9.69
C VAL A 118 -19.93 -7.33 -9.57
N ALA A 119 -20.45 -8.25 -10.40
CA ALA A 119 -20.05 -9.65 -10.36
C ALA A 119 -18.59 -9.86 -10.80
N MET A 120 -18.14 -9.09 -11.80
CA MET A 120 -16.74 -9.11 -12.26
C MET A 120 -15.76 -8.57 -11.20
N THR A 121 -16.22 -7.65 -10.35
CA THR A 121 -15.35 -6.95 -9.39
C THR A 121 -15.34 -7.60 -8.00
N ALA A 122 -16.42 -8.25 -7.60
CA ALA A 122 -16.61 -8.78 -6.25
C ALA A 122 -15.43 -9.65 -5.71
N PRO A 123 -14.80 -10.54 -6.49
CA PRO A 123 -13.71 -11.39 -5.97
C PRO A 123 -12.44 -10.65 -5.55
N VAL A 124 -12.26 -9.40 -6.01
CA VAL A 124 -11.08 -8.57 -5.73
C VAL A 124 -11.43 -7.31 -4.94
N CYS A 125 -12.61 -7.27 -4.31
CA CYS A 125 -13.06 -6.19 -3.45
C CYS A 125 -13.50 -6.70 -2.09
N LYS A 126 -13.37 -5.85 -1.06
CA LYS A 126 -13.93 -6.10 0.26
C LYS A 126 -15.45 -5.96 0.30
N TRP A 127 -15.96 -5.07 -0.55
CA TRP A 127 -17.38 -4.77 -0.63
C TRP A 127 -17.72 -4.21 -2.00
N THR A 128 -18.87 -4.62 -2.53
CA THR A 128 -19.42 -4.12 -3.78
C THR A 128 -20.91 -3.82 -3.62
N ALA A 129 -21.41 -2.82 -4.33
CA ALA A 129 -22.84 -2.53 -4.39
C ALA A 129 -23.24 -1.83 -5.69
N THR A 130 -24.49 -2.03 -6.10
CA THR A 130 -25.17 -1.18 -7.09
C THR A 130 -26.05 -0.16 -6.36
N VAL A 131 -26.00 1.10 -6.80
CA VAL A 131 -26.92 2.13 -6.32
C VAL A 131 -28.28 1.94 -7.01
N ASP A 132 -29.31 1.69 -6.21
CA ASP A 132 -30.69 1.47 -6.66
C ASP A 132 -31.63 2.64 -6.36
N SER A 133 -31.15 3.66 -5.63
CA SER A 133 -31.91 4.83 -5.23
C SER A 133 -30.99 6.04 -5.03
N ILE A 134 -31.42 7.20 -5.55
CA ILE A 134 -30.70 8.48 -5.40
C ILE A 134 -30.53 8.84 -3.92
N ALA A 135 -31.58 8.68 -3.11
CA ALA A 135 -31.54 8.93 -1.66
C ALA A 135 -30.52 8.05 -0.90
N ARG A 136 -30.12 6.91 -1.49
CA ARG A 136 -29.15 5.98 -0.90
C ARG A 136 -27.69 6.32 -1.21
N ILE A 137 -27.41 7.20 -2.18
CA ILE A 137 -26.06 7.55 -2.61
C ILE A 137 -25.16 7.92 -1.42
N PRO A 138 -25.54 8.86 -0.52
CA PRO A 138 -24.67 9.25 0.59
C PRO A 138 -24.38 8.10 1.55
N THR A 139 -25.38 7.25 1.81
CA THR A 139 -25.24 6.10 2.70
C THR A 139 -24.32 5.03 2.11
N LEU A 140 -24.43 4.73 0.81
CA LEU A 140 -23.61 3.73 0.16
C LEU A 140 -22.15 4.17 0.04
N ILE A 141 -21.88 5.45 -0.25
CA ILE A 141 -20.52 6.01 -0.21
C ILE A 141 -19.94 5.89 1.20
N ASN A 142 -20.68 6.29 2.24
CA ASN A 142 -20.23 6.18 3.63
C ASN A 142 -19.93 4.73 4.05
N ILE A 143 -20.75 3.76 3.62
CA ILE A 143 -20.49 2.33 3.84
C ILE A 143 -19.21 1.92 3.12
N ALA A 144 -19.03 2.31 1.86
CA ALA A 144 -17.84 1.99 1.08
C ALA A 144 -16.56 2.51 1.76
N MET A 145 -16.57 3.75 2.25
CA MET A 145 -15.43 4.34 2.98
C MET A 145 -15.08 3.54 4.24
N LYS A 146 -16.08 3.16 5.03
CA LYS A 146 -15.89 2.30 6.22
C LYS A 146 -15.33 0.92 5.84
N GLN A 147 -15.88 0.30 4.80
CA GLN A 147 -15.45 -1.02 4.33
C GLN A 147 -14.02 -0.99 3.77
N ALA A 148 -13.66 0.06 3.04
CA ALA A 148 -12.31 0.23 2.50
C ALA A 148 -11.25 0.33 3.61
N MET A 149 -11.55 1.07 4.68
CA MET A 149 -10.58 1.41 5.74
C MET A 149 -10.50 0.40 6.90
N SER A 150 -11.61 -0.25 7.26
CA SER A 150 -11.70 -1.10 8.47
C SER A 150 -10.93 -2.42 8.38
N GLY A 151 -10.49 -2.96 9.52
CA GLY A 151 -9.73 -4.22 9.56
C GLY A 151 -8.50 -4.18 8.66
N ARG A 152 -8.26 -5.23 7.87
CA ARG A 152 -7.33 -5.16 6.74
C ARG A 152 -7.91 -4.22 5.67
N PRO A 153 -7.25 -3.10 5.33
CA PRO A 153 -7.76 -2.19 4.31
C PRO A 153 -7.76 -2.83 2.92
N GLY A 154 -8.59 -2.33 2.03
CA GLY A 154 -8.68 -2.86 0.67
C GLY A 154 -9.70 -2.14 -0.21
N PRO A 155 -9.79 -2.53 -1.48
CA PRO A 155 -10.65 -1.86 -2.44
C PRO A 155 -12.13 -2.20 -2.24
N VAL A 156 -12.98 -1.26 -2.61
CA VAL A 156 -14.44 -1.37 -2.67
C VAL A 156 -14.93 -0.79 -3.98
N TYR A 157 -16.09 -1.25 -4.43
CA TYR A 157 -16.65 -0.84 -5.70
C TYR A 157 -18.12 -0.43 -5.59
N ILE A 158 -18.46 0.71 -6.17
CA ILE A 158 -19.85 1.17 -6.35
C ILE A 158 -20.15 1.21 -7.85
N ASP A 159 -21.15 0.44 -8.24
CA ASP A 159 -21.80 0.51 -9.54
C ASP A 159 -22.90 1.59 -9.49
N LEU A 160 -22.78 2.60 -10.34
CA LEU A 160 -23.62 3.80 -10.30
C LEU A 160 -24.39 3.98 -11.62
N PRO A 161 -25.65 3.53 -11.69
CA PRO A 161 -26.46 3.61 -12.90
C PRO A 161 -26.70 5.04 -13.40
N ALA A 162 -26.77 5.22 -14.72
CA ALA A 162 -26.89 6.53 -15.37
C ALA A 162 -28.10 7.36 -14.88
N GLU A 163 -29.24 6.72 -14.61
CA GLU A 163 -30.43 7.38 -14.07
C GLU A 163 -30.26 7.81 -12.60
N MET A 164 -29.36 7.17 -11.86
CA MET A 164 -29.02 7.59 -10.50
C MET A 164 -28.10 8.81 -10.51
N ILE A 165 -27.35 9.03 -11.59
CA ILE A 165 -26.47 10.21 -11.75
C ILE A 165 -27.30 11.41 -12.22
N SER A 166 -28.05 11.22 -13.31
CA SER A 166 -28.80 12.28 -14.00
C SER A 166 -30.14 12.62 -13.34
N GLY A 167 -30.68 11.72 -12.53
CA GLY A 167 -31.92 11.94 -11.79
C GLY A 167 -31.77 12.96 -10.65
N SER A 168 -32.91 13.31 -10.07
CA SER A 168 -32.99 14.17 -8.88
C SER A 168 -33.95 13.58 -7.86
N GLU A 169 -33.80 14.01 -6.62
CA GLU A 169 -34.64 13.62 -5.49
C GLU A 169 -34.90 14.84 -4.60
N ASP A 170 -36.03 14.83 -3.89
CA ASP A 170 -36.36 15.87 -2.91
C ASP A 170 -35.31 15.83 -1.78
N GLU A 171 -34.69 16.97 -1.49
CA GLU A 171 -33.71 17.10 -0.40
C GLU A 171 -34.27 16.59 0.94
N ALA A 172 -35.59 16.69 1.16
CA ALA A 172 -36.24 16.18 2.36
C ALA A 172 -36.16 14.65 2.52
N ASN A 173 -35.92 13.91 1.43
CA ASN A 173 -35.79 12.45 1.43
C ASN A 173 -34.33 11.99 1.61
N ILE A 174 -33.36 12.92 1.59
CA ILE A 174 -31.94 12.58 1.66
C ILE A 174 -31.48 12.42 3.11
N ILE A 175 -30.96 11.23 3.42
CA ILE A 175 -30.28 10.97 4.70
C ILE A 175 -28.78 11.12 4.49
N ILE A 176 -28.21 12.22 4.99
CA ILE A 176 -26.77 12.46 4.96
C ILE A 176 -26.13 11.84 6.21
N PRO A 177 -25.31 10.78 6.07
CA PRO A 177 -24.62 10.19 7.21
C PRO A 177 -23.53 11.11 7.76
N GLN A 178 -23.13 10.85 9.00
CA GLN A 178 -21.88 11.42 9.50
C GLN A 178 -20.70 10.78 8.75
N PRO A 179 -19.60 11.54 8.50
CA PRO A 179 -18.40 11.00 7.90
C PRO A 179 -17.95 9.70 8.56
N ALA A 180 -17.37 8.79 7.78
CA ALA A 180 -16.81 7.56 8.30
C ALA A 180 -15.78 7.90 9.40
N PRO A 181 -15.95 7.38 10.63
CA PRO A 181 -14.94 7.59 11.66
C PRO A 181 -13.66 6.85 11.26
N GLU A 182 -12.52 7.34 11.74
CA GLU A 182 -11.29 6.58 11.63
C GLU A 182 -11.47 5.18 12.27
N PRO A 183 -11.04 4.09 11.59
CA PRO A 183 -11.16 2.76 12.15
C PRO A 183 -10.44 2.63 13.50
N ALA A 184 -11.05 1.87 14.41
CA ALA A 184 -10.39 1.51 15.66
C ALA A 184 -9.08 0.77 15.38
N ARG A 185 -8.08 1.03 16.22
CA ARG A 185 -6.74 0.40 16.14
C ARG A 185 -6.62 -0.61 17.27
N PRO A 186 -6.87 -1.90 17.01
CA PRO A 186 -6.93 -2.90 18.07
C PRO A 186 -5.56 -3.14 18.71
N LEU A 187 -5.56 -3.35 20.02
CA LEU A 187 -4.44 -3.86 20.81
C LEU A 187 -4.41 -5.39 20.74
N ALA A 188 -3.23 -6.00 20.94
CA ALA A 188 -3.11 -7.44 21.16
C ALA A 188 -3.38 -7.80 22.62
N ASP A 189 -3.65 -9.09 22.89
CA ASP A 189 -3.76 -9.62 24.25
C ASP A 189 -2.43 -9.36 25.01
N PRO A 190 -2.45 -8.63 26.14
CA PRO A 190 -1.24 -8.32 26.91
C PRO A 190 -0.45 -9.56 27.36
N ASN A 191 -1.10 -10.70 27.56
CA ASN A 191 -0.40 -11.94 27.92
C ASN A 191 0.39 -12.51 26.73
N GLU A 192 -0.18 -12.45 25.52
CA GLU A 192 0.55 -12.84 24.31
C GLU A 192 1.67 -11.84 23.99
N VAL A 193 1.50 -10.54 24.27
CA VAL A 193 2.59 -9.55 24.16
C VAL A 193 3.74 -9.92 25.09
N ARG A 194 3.48 -10.25 26.36
CA ARG A 194 4.52 -10.70 27.29
C ARG A 194 5.21 -11.97 26.79
N LYS A 195 4.43 -12.97 26.35
CA LYS A 195 4.95 -14.22 25.80
C LYS A 195 5.80 -14.01 24.54
N ALA A 196 5.43 -13.06 23.68
CA ALA A 196 6.24 -12.68 22.52
C ALA A 196 7.60 -12.13 22.95
N LEU A 197 7.65 -11.29 23.98
CA LEU A 197 8.90 -10.77 24.54
C LEU A 197 9.73 -11.89 25.20
N GLU A 198 9.11 -12.82 25.93
CA GLU A 198 9.80 -13.98 26.49
C GLU A 198 10.44 -14.85 25.40
N VAL A 199 9.72 -15.11 24.30
CA VAL A 199 10.25 -15.83 23.12
C VAL A 199 11.44 -15.09 22.51
N LEU A 200 11.36 -13.76 22.42
CA LEU A 200 12.46 -12.94 21.90
C LEU A 200 13.65 -12.91 22.87
N ALA A 201 13.43 -12.86 24.18
CA ALA A 201 14.49 -12.85 25.18
C ALA A 201 15.36 -14.11 25.13
N GLU A 202 14.80 -15.24 24.70
CA GLU A 202 15.51 -16.51 24.50
C GLU A 202 16.26 -16.62 23.16
N ALA A 203 16.11 -15.64 22.25
CA ALA A 203 16.67 -15.73 20.90
C ALA A 203 18.19 -15.53 20.88
N GLU A 204 18.92 -16.42 20.22
CA GLU A 204 20.37 -16.28 20.02
C GLU A 204 20.70 -15.53 18.72
N ARG A 205 19.86 -15.69 17.69
CA ARG A 205 19.99 -15.09 16.37
C ARG A 205 18.67 -14.43 15.96
N PRO A 206 18.23 -13.40 16.70
CA PRO A 206 16.97 -12.73 16.44
C PRO A 206 17.01 -11.98 15.11
N LEU A 207 15.84 -11.79 14.51
CA LEU A 207 15.67 -10.98 13.32
C LEU A 207 14.31 -10.28 13.30
N LEU A 208 14.30 -8.98 13.04
CA LEU A 208 13.09 -8.21 12.80
C LEU A 208 12.83 -8.09 11.29
N ILE A 209 11.61 -8.40 10.84
CA ILE A 209 11.15 -8.17 9.47
C ILE A 209 10.01 -7.15 9.48
N VAL A 210 10.24 -6.00 8.86
CA VAL A 210 9.30 -4.87 8.80
C VAL A 210 8.63 -4.80 7.43
N GLY A 211 7.31 -4.98 7.39
CA GLY A 211 6.53 -4.84 6.17
C GLY A 211 5.90 -3.46 5.99
N LYS A 212 5.39 -3.19 4.79
CA LYS A 212 4.62 -1.97 4.50
C LYS A 212 3.36 -1.79 5.35
N GLY A 213 2.86 -2.85 6.00
CA GLY A 213 1.76 -2.74 6.96
C GLY A 213 2.14 -1.92 8.20
N ALA A 214 3.40 -1.96 8.62
CA ALA A 214 3.91 -1.08 9.67
C ALA A 214 3.92 0.40 9.22
N ALA A 215 4.27 0.64 7.95
CA ALA A 215 4.23 1.97 7.34
C ALA A 215 2.80 2.51 7.19
N TRP A 216 1.84 1.65 6.82
CA TRP A 216 0.41 1.98 6.81
C TRP A 216 -0.10 2.33 8.22
N SER A 217 0.39 1.64 9.24
CA SER A 217 0.03 1.87 10.64
C SER A 217 0.72 3.12 11.23
N TRP A 218 1.61 3.81 10.53
CA TRP A 218 2.37 4.92 11.12
C TRP A 218 3.15 4.51 12.39
N ALA A 219 3.77 3.33 12.35
CA ALA A 219 4.48 2.72 13.47
C ALA A 219 5.96 3.12 13.55
N GLU A 220 6.42 4.10 12.77
CA GLU A 220 7.83 4.49 12.67
C GLU A 220 8.49 4.82 14.02
N ASN A 221 7.78 5.51 14.93
CA ASN A 221 8.34 5.91 16.22
C ASN A 221 8.47 4.73 17.18
N GLU A 222 7.41 3.94 17.32
CA GLU A 222 7.38 2.76 18.18
C GLU A 222 8.34 1.68 17.69
N LEU A 223 8.51 1.57 16.36
CA LEU A 223 9.50 0.69 15.74
C LEU A 223 10.92 1.15 16.05
N LEU A 224 11.23 2.43 15.90
CA LEU A 224 12.55 2.98 16.20
C LEU A 224 12.90 2.77 17.67
N GLU A 225 11.98 3.10 18.58
CA GLU A 225 12.18 2.90 20.01
C GLU A 225 12.40 1.42 20.36
N PHE A 226 11.62 0.52 19.76
CA PHE A 226 11.79 -0.93 19.96
C PHE A 226 13.17 -1.41 19.49
N VAL A 227 13.61 -0.98 18.31
CA VAL A 227 14.92 -1.37 17.75
C VAL A 227 16.07 -0.75 18.55
N ASP A 228 15.95 0.50 18.98
CA ASP A 228 16.98 1.19 19.78
C ASP A 228 17.17 0.52 21.15
N GLN A 229 16.09 0.11 21.82
CA GLN A 229 16.19 -0.57 23.12
C GLN A 229 16.71 -2.00 22.98
N THR A 230 16.18 -2.76 22.02
CA THR A 230 16.50 -4.18 21.89
C THR A 230 17.79 -4.45 21.12
N GLN A 231 18.24 -3.51 20.28
CA GLN A 231 19.34 -3.70 19.34
C GLN A 231 19.14 -4.94 18.45
N ILE A 232 17.89 -5.24 18.07
CA ILE A 232 17.56 -6.34 17.17
C ILE A 232 17.93 -5.99 15.71
N PRO A 233 18.71 -6.83 15.00
CA PRO A 233 18.97 -6.59 13.58
C PRO A 233 17.68 -6.71 12.77
N PHE A 234 17.52 -5.85 11.76
CA PHE A 234 16.28 -5.78 10.98
C PHE A 234 16.48 -5.83 9.46
N LEU A 235 15.43 -6.28 8.79
CA LEU A 235 15.20 -6.22 7.36
C LEU A 235 13.86 -5.54 7.09
N THR A 236 13.73 -4.92 5.92
CA THR A 236 12.45 -4.41 5.46
C THR A 236 11.96 -5.18 4.23
N SER A 237 10.64 -5.24 4.04
CA SER A 237 10.07 -5.45 2.71
C SER A 237 10.47 -4.30 1.76
N PRO A 238 10.36 -4.45 0.43
CA PRO A 238 10.68 -3.38 -0.51
C PRO A 238 10.00 -2.04 -0.16
N MET A 239 8.68 -2.03 0.00
CA MET A 239 7.91 -0.84 0.43
C MET A 239 7.94 -0.55 1.94
N GLY A 240 8.68 -1.35 2.72
CA GLY A 240 8.98 -1.07 4.13
C GLY A 240 10.24 -0.24 4.32
N MET A 241 11.00 0.02 3.25
CA MET A 241 12.16 0.91 3.30
C MET A 241 11.75 2.31 3.77
N GLY A 242 12.64 2.95 4.53
CA GLY A 242 12.41 4.26 5.13
C GLY A 242 11.63 4.23 6.45
N MET A 243 11.11 3.07 6.88
CA MET A 243 10.55 2.93 8.24
C MET A 243 11.57 3.20 9.34
N LEU A 244 12.83 2.89 9.06
CA LEU A 244 13.99 3.27 9.85
C LEU A 244 15.04 3.85 8.90
N PRO A 245 15.94 4.73 9.39
CA PRO A 245 17.00 5.29 8.56
C PRO A 245 17.85 4.19 7.90
N PRO A 246 18.23 4.33 6.63
CA PRO A 246 19.04 3.32 5.93
C PRO A 246 20.41 3.12 6.59
N GLU A 247 20.95 4.15 7.25
CA GLU A 247 22.22 4.10 7.99
C GLU A 247 22.09 3.55 9.42
N HIS A 248 20.89 3.14 9.85
CA HIS A 248 20.68 2.62 11.20
C HIS A 248 21.61 1.41 11.47
N PRO A 249 22.35 1.35 12.59
CA PRO A 249 23.35 0.30 12.84
C PRO A 249 22.82 -1.14 12.84
N MET A 250 21.53 -1.29 13.13
CA MET A 250 20.81 -2.58 13.10
C MET A 250 20.25 -2.95 11.72
N ASN A 251 20.39 -2.10 10.69
CA ASN A 251 19.96 -2.42 9.35
C ASN A 251 20.91 -3.44 8.72
N VAL A 252 20.44 -4.67 8.50
CA VAL A 252 21.23 -5.75 7.90
C VAL A 252 20.72 -6.15 6.51
N SER A 253 20.04 -5.22 5.83
CA SER A 253 19.45 -5.43 4.50
C SER A 253 20.46 -5.93 3.46
N ALA A 254 21.71 -5.46 3.51
CA ALA A 254 22.77 -5.93 2.63
C ALA A 254 23.15 -7.40 2.87
N ALA A 255 22.99 -7.92 4.10
CA ALA A 255 23.22 -9.32 4.47
C ALA A 255 21.93 -10.17 4.49
N ARG A 256 20.87 -9.75 3.79
CA ARG A 256 19.53 -10.40 3.81
C ARG A 256 19.59 -11.92 3.76
N THR A 257 20.34 -12.49 2.82
CA THR A 257 20.42 -13.96 2.66
C THR A 257 20.94 -14.64 3.93
N GLN A 258 22.03 -14.14 4.51
CA GLN A 258 22.61 -14.69 5.74
C GLN A 258 21.68 -14.48 6.93
N ALA A 259 21.04 -13.30 7.04
CA ALA A 259 20.07 -13.01 8.09
C ALA A 259 18.90 -13.99 8.08
N LEU A 260 18.26 -14.20 6.92
CA LEU A 260 17.11 -15.11 6.79
C LEU A 260 17.48 -16.59 7.01
N GLN A 261 18.66 -17.01 6.55
CA GLN A 261 19.13 -18.39 6.70
C GLN A 261 19.63 -18.71 8.12
N GLY A 262 20.13 -17.72 8.84
CA GLY A 262 20.74 -17.90 10.16
C GLY A 262 19.81 -17.61 11.35
N ALA A 263 18.73 -16.85 11.14
CA ALA A 263 17.84 -16.46 12.23
C ALA A 263 17.15 -17.66 12.88
N ASP A 264 17.11 -17.67 14.22
CA ASP A 264 16.42 -18.69 15.01
C ASP A 264 15.06 -18.22 15.55
N THR A 265 14.87 -16.90 15.63
CA THR A 265 13.63 -16.25 16.05
C THR A 265 13.37 -15.03 15.17
N ILE A 266 12.18 -14.95 14.60
CA ILE A 266 11.77 -13.85 13.73
C ILE A 266 10.60 -13.10 14.37
N LEU A 267 10.74 -11.80 14.54
CA LEU A 267 9.62 -10.87 14.77
C LEU A 267 9.21 -10.28 13.43
N MET A 268 8.00 -10.58 12.97
CA MET A 268 7.43 -10.06 11.73
C MET A 268 6.36 -9.01 12.05
N VAL A 269 6.52 -7.79 11.53
CA VAL A 269 5.62 -6.66 11.82
C VAL A 269 5.00 -6.11 10.54
N GLY A 270 3.69 -6.29 10.37
CA GLY A 270 2.96 -5.77 9.21
C GLY A 270 3.47 -6.30 7.87
N ALA A 271 3.99 -7.53 7.89
CA ALA A 271 4.54 -8.27 6.75
C ALA A 271 3.89 -9.65 6.68
N ARG A 272 3.99 -10.29 5.51
CA ARG A 272 3.42 -11.62 5.24
C ARG A 272 4.50 -12.53 4.66
N PHE A 273 4.51 -13.80 5.07
CA PHE A 273 5.30 -14.84 4.41
C PHE A 273 4.66 -15.24 3.08
N ASN A 274 4.63 -14.31 2.13
CA ASN A 274 4.23 -14.56 0.75
C ASN A 274 5.48 -14.78 -0.13
N TRP A 275 5.31 -14.71 -1.45
CA TRP A 275 6.39 -14.95 -2.41
C TRP A 275 7.60 -14.02 -2.23
N LEU A 276 7.41 -12.78 -1.73
CA LEU A 276 8.51 -11.84 -1.44
C LEU A 276 9.46 -12.36 -0.35
N PHE A 277 8.90 -13.12 0.58
CA PHE A 277 9.65 -13.79 1.65
C PHE A 277 9.66 -15.32 1.44
N HIS A 278 9.52 -15.78 0.19
CA HIS A 278 9.63 -17.20 -0.17
C HIS A 278 8.82 -18.14 0.74
N PHE A 279 7.64 -17.68 1.17
CA PHE A 279 6.76 -18.43 2.07
C PHE A 279 7.40 -18.84 3.41
N GLY A 280 8.51 -18.20 3.79
CA GLY A 280 9.30 -18.55 4.97
C GLY A 280 10.01 -19.91 4.87
N GLN A 281 10.22 -20.42 3.65
CA GLN A 281 10.69 -21.79 3.42
C GLN A 281 12.20 -21.88 3.11
N PRO A 282 12.85 -23.03 3.40
CA PRO A 282 14.20 -23.34 2.92
C PRO A 282 14.28 -23.41 1.39
N PRO A 283 15.46 -23.16 0.79
CA PRO A 283 16.72 -22.81 1.45
C PRO A 283 16.85 -21.30 1.73
N ARG A 284 15.79 -20.51 1.53
CA ARG A 284 15.82 -19.05 1.72
C ARG A 284 15.74 -18.65 3.19
N PHE A 285 15.08 -19.46 3.99
CA PHE A 285 15.01 -19.36 5.45
C PHE A 285 15.68 -20.57 6.12
N ALA A 286 16.01 -20.43 7.41
CA ALA A 286 16.35 -21.56 8.25
C ALA A 286 15.25 -22.64 8.21
N ALA A 287 15.63 -23.91 8.33
CA ALA A 287 14.68 -25.03 8.33
C ALA A 287 13.70 -25.01 9.51
N ALA A 288 14.10 -24.38 10.61
CA ALA A 288 13.26 -24.15 11.77
C ALA A 288 13.67 -22.83 12.44
N PHE A 289 12.67 -22.04 12.81
CA PHE A 289 12.81 -20.82 13.61
C PHE A 289 11.49 -20.58 14.37
N LYS A 290 11.56 -19.87 15.49
CA LYS A 290 10.38 -19.37 16.21
C LYS A 290 9.83 -18.12 15.50
N LEU A 291 8.52 -17.99 15.40
CA LEU A 291 7.88 -16.84 14.75
C LEU A 291 6.99 -16.08 15.73
N VAL A 292 7.28 -14.80 15.93
CA VAL A 292 6.36 -13.82 16.50
C VAL A 292 5.81 -12.98 15.36
N GLN A 293 4.50 -12.96 15.16
CA GLN A 293 3.87 -12.26 14.02
C GLN A 293 2.84 -11.24 14.49
N ILE A 294 2.98 -9.99 14.04
CA ILE A 294 2.03 -8.91 14.23
C ILE A 294 1.30 -8.63 12.91
N ASP A 295 -0.02 -8.84 12.90
CA ASP A 295 -0.89 -8.46 11.78
C ASP A 295 -2.28 -8.08 12.33
N ILE A 296 -2.97 -7.18 11.65
CA ILE A 296 -4.34 -6.79 12.02
C ILE A 296 -5.37 -7.87 11.63
N GLU A 297 -5.04 -8.69 10.64
CA GLU A 297 -5.87 -9.76 10.14
C GLU A 297 -5.52 -11.08 10.82
N GLY A 298 -6.38 -11.53 11.75
CA GLY A 298 -6.15 -12.75 12.51
C GLY A 298 -5.99 -14.00 11.65
N THR A 299 -6.61 -14.04 10.46
CA THR A 299 -6.49 -15.17 9.52
C THR A 299 -5.14 -15.26 8.81
N GLU A 300 -4.30 -14.22 8.88
CA GLU A 300 -2.93 -14.20 8.33
C GLU A 300 -1.87 -14.77 9.28
N ILE A 301 -2.19 -14.82 10.57
CA ILE A 301 -1.27 -15.31 11.58
C ILE A 301 -1.01 -16.79 11.33
N GLY A 302 0.26 -17.13 11.10
CA GLY A 302 0.68 -18.51 10.97
C GLY A 302 0.37 -19.18 9.63
N THR A 303 -0.07 -18.45 8.61
CA THR A 303 -0.59 -19.05 7.35
C THR A 303 0.44 -19.92 6.62
N ASN A 304 1.66 -19.43 6.41
CA ASN A 304 2.72 -20.15 5.67
C ASN A 304 3.80 -20.74 6.60
N VAL A 305 3.98 -20.15 7.77
CA VAL A 305 4.91 -20.61 8.82
C VAL A 305 4.15 -20.57 10.13
N PRO A 306 4.08 -21.67 10.91
CA PRO A 306 3.39 -21.66 12.19
C PRO A 306 3.93 -20.58 13.13
N ALA A 307 3.04 -19.70 13.60
CA ALA A 307 3.40 -18.68 14.58
C ALA A 307 3.60 -19.31 15.96
N THR A 308 4.74 -19.06 16.59
CA THR A 308 4.98 -19.36 18.01
C THR A 308 4.12 -18.47 18.89
N VAL A 309 4.02 -17.18 18.51
CA VAL A 309 3.11 -16.20 19.11
C VAL A 309 2.49 -15.35 18.01
N GLY A 310 1.17 -15.23 18.02
CA GLY A 310 0.40 -14.39 17.12
C GLY A 310 -0.16 -13.19 17.84
N LEU A 311 0.18 -11.99 17.40
CA LEU A 311 -0.29 -10.73 17.96
C LEU A 311 -1.27 -10.08 16.98
N VAL A 312 -2.56 -10.37 17.14
CA VAL A 312 -3.63 -9.80 16.31
C VAL A 312 -3.91 -8.38 16.78
N GLY A 313 -3.50 -7.39 16.00
CA GLY A 313 -3.62 -5.99 16.37
C GLY A 313 -3.02 -5.04 15.32
N ASP A 314 -3.29 -3.75 15.51
CA ASP A 314 -2.65 -2.71 14.70
C ASP A 314 -1.17 -2.59 15.05
N ALA A 315 -0.29 -2.56 14.04
CA ALA A 315 1.15 -2.68 14.22
C ALA A 315 1.74 -1.62 15.17
N LYS A 316 1.32 -0.36 15.06
CA LYS A 316 1.74 0.72 15.97
C LYS A 316 1.30 0.45 17.40
N MET A 317 0.02 0.09 17.58
CA MET A 317 -0.52 -0.14 18.92
C MET A 317 0.17 -1.32 19.60
N VAL A 318 0.39 -2.42 18.87
CA VAL A 318 1.08 -3.60 19.40
C VAL A 318 2.55 -3.34 19.67
N LEU A 319 3.27 -2.63 18.78
CA LEU A 319 4.65 -2.22 19.05
C LEU A 319 4.74 -1.33 20.29
N GLY A 320 3.81 -0.39 20.47
CA GLY A 320 3.72 0.42 21.69
C GLY A 320 3.50 -0.42 22.95
N GLN A 321 2.68 -1.48 22.88
CA GLN A 321 2.54 -2.44 23.99
C GLN A 321 3.85 -3.18 24.26
N MET A 322 4.55 -3.63 23.22
CA MET A 322 5.84 -4.32 23.34
C MET A 322 6.89 -3.41 23.98
N VAL A 323 7.05 -2.18 23.49
CA VAL A 323 7.95 -1.17 24.07
C VAL A 323 7.65 -0.94 25.54
N SER A 324 6.38 -0.76 25.90
CA SER A 324 5.98 -0.54 27.30
C SER A 324 6.35 -1.73 28.20
N ALA A 325 6.19 -2.95 27.68
CA ALA A 325 6.44 -4.20 28.40
C ALA A 325 7.93 -4.60 28.48
N LEU A 326 8.83 -3.94 27.73
CA LEU A 326 10.28 -4.15 27.85
C LEU A 326 10.82 -3.77 29.25
N ASN A 327 10.09 -2.94 30.01
CA ASN A 327 10.44 -2.65 31.41
C ASN A 327 10.34 -3.89 32.31
N ASP A 328 9.37 -4.77 32.03
CA ASP A 328 9.13 -5.99 32.80
C ASP A 328 9.94 -7.18 32.26
N VAL A 329 10.15 -7.22 30.93
CA VAL A 329 10.92 -8.25 30.22
C VAL A 329 12.03 -7.57 29.43
N PRO A 330 13.15 -7.20 30.08
CA PRO A 330 14.22 -6.46 29.41
C PRO A 330 14.93 -7.34 28.38
N ILE A 331 15.03 -6.83 27.15
CA ILE A 331 15.72 -7.47 26.04
C ILE A 331 16.73 -6.49 25.48
N SER A 332 17.98 -6.93 25.34
CA SER A 332 18.97 -6.23 24.53
C SER A 332 19.98 -7.24 23.99
N TYR A 333 20.13 -7.29 22.67
CA TYR A 333 21.05 -8.22 22.02
C TYR A 333 22.48 -7.66 21.91
N GLY A 334 22.63 -6.33 22.00
CA GLY A 334 23.91 -5.62 21.99
C GLY A 334 24.85 -6.04 20.85
N GLU A 335 26.17 -5.86 21.08
CA GLU A 335 27.20 -6.42 20.20
C GLU A 335 27.34 -7.93 20.47
N SER A 336 26.74 -8.74 19.60
CA SER A 336 26.77 -10.20 19.65
C SER A 336 27.54 -10.78 18.45
N ALA A 337 28.03 -12.02 18.57
CA ALA A 337 28.67 -12.71 17.44
C ALA A 337 27.74 -12.81 16.21
N TRP A 338 26.42 -12.88 16.44
CA TRP A 338 25.40 -12.84 15.39
C TRP A 338 25.41 -11.50 14.65
N LEU A 339 25.27 -10.39 15.38
CA LEU A 339 25.26 -9.06 14.79
C LEU A 339 26.58 -8.74 14.09
N THR A 340 27.72 -9.06 14.71
CA THR A 340 29.05 -8.89 14.10
C THR A 340 29.15 -9.66 12.78
N GLY A 341 28.72 -10.92 12.74
CA GLY A 341 28.73 -11.72 11.52
C GLY A 341 27.84 -11.15 10.41
N LEU A 342 26.69 -10.56 10.76
CA LEU A 342 25.83 -9.88 9.80
C LEU A 342 26.43 -8.56 9.29
N LYS A 343 27.04 -7.75 10.17
CA LYS A 343 27.73 -6.50 9.79
C LYS A 343 28.90 -6.78 8.86
N THR A 344 29.77 -7.74 9.20
CA THR A 344 30.85 -8.19 8.31
C THR A 344 30.29 -8.63 6.96
N LYS A 345 29.16 -9.35 6.93
CA LYS A 345 28.56 -9.73 5.65
C LYS A 345 28.01 -8.56 4.84
N CYS A 346 27.47 -7.54 5.52
CA CYS A 346 27.05 -6.30 4.86
C CYS A 346 28.24 -5.60 4.19
N GLU A 347 29.37 -5.51 4.88
CA GLU A 347 30.62 -4.94 4.36
C GLU A 347 31.13 -5.73 3.15
N GLU A 348 31.25 -7.06 3.26
CA GLU A 348 31.66 -7.92 2.14
C GLU A 348 30.76 -7.76 0.91
N ASN A 349 29.44 -7.68 1.11
CA ASN A 349 28.50 -7.53 0.02
C ASN A 349 28.59 -6.12 -0.61
N ALA A 350 28.81 -5.08 0.20
CA ALA A 350 29.04 -3.73 -0.30
C ALA A 350 30.33 -3.67 -1.15
N GLU A 351 31.43 -4.27 -0.67
CA GLU A 351 32.67 -4.39 -1.44
C GLU A 351 32.49 -5.15 -2.74
N SER A 352 31.67 -6.21 -2.74
CA SER A 352 31.43 -7.05 -3.93
C SER A 352 30.72 -6.31 -5.07
N ILE A 353 29.90 -5.29 -4.75
CA ILE A 353 29.17 -4.50 -5.75
C ILE A 353 29.90 -3.23 -6.17
N GLU A 354 30.94 -2.81 -5.45
CA GLU A 354 31.70 -1.58 -5.71
C GLU A 354 32.29 -1.50 -7.13
N PRO A 355 32.82 -2.58 -7.73
CA PRO A 355 33.27 -2.55 -9.13
C PRO A 355 32.13 -2.28 -10.13
N MET A 356 30.91 -2.75 -9.84
CA MET A 356 29.74 -2.52 -10.70
C MET A 356 29.19 -1.10 -10.55
N LEU A 357 29.26 -0.53 -9.35
CA LEU A 357 28.88 0.85 -9.05
C LEU A 357 29.79 1.85 -9.78
N ASN A 358 31.09 1.55 -9.91
CA ASN A 358 32.09 2.44 -10.53
C ASN A 358 32.57 1.95 -11.91
N SER A 359 31.80 1.11 -12.60
CA SER A 359 32.17 0.59 -13.92
C SER A 359 32.14 1.69 -14.98
N ASP A 360 33.25 1.90 -15.70
CA ASP A 360 33.37 2.79 -16.87
C ASP A 360 33.17 2.06 -18.22
N ALA A 361 32.49 0.90 -18.19
CA ALA A 361 32.11 0.21 -19.42
C ALA A 361 31.23 1.09 -20.31
N PRO A 362 31.36 0.99 -21.66
CA PRO A 362 30.56 1.79 -22.59
C PRO A 362 29.06 1.49 -22.48
N ASP A 363 28.70 0.23 -22.18
CA ASP A 363 27.33 -0.16 -21.87
C ASP A 363 27.05 0.07 -20.37
N ILE A 364 26.16 1.01 -20.08
CA ILE A 364 25.87 1.40 -18.70
C ILE A 364 25.08 0.30 -17.99
N GLY A 365 25.67 -0.30 -16.97
CA GLY A 365 25.01 -1.28 -16.11
C GLY A 365 24.09 -0.64 -15.06
N TYR A 366 23.14 -1.42 -14.52
CA TYR A 366 22.16 -0.96 -13.52
C TYR A 366 22.81 -0.32 -12.29
N TYR A 367 23.83 -0.97 -11.70
CA TYR A 367 24.51 -0.43 -10.52
C TYR A 367 25.14 0.94 -10.79
N ARG A 368 25.81 1.11 -11.95
CA ARG A 368 26.43 2.38 -12.34
C ARG A 368 25.41 3.51 -12.44
N ILE A 369 24.32 3.33 -13.21
CA ILE A 369 23.31 4.39 -13.36
C ILE A 369 22.57 4.69 -12.05
N LEU A 370 22.27 3.66 -11.25
CA LEU A 370 21.59 3.83 -9.97
C LEU A 370 22.48 4.51 -8.92
N LYS A 371 23.81 4.32 -8.98
CA LYS A 371 24.76 5.08 -8.17
C LYS A 371 24.68 6.57 -8.48
N GLU A 372 24.69 6.95 -9.75
CA GLU A 372 24.58 8.36 -10.14
C GLU A 372 23.26 8.95 -9.60
N ILE A 373 22.14 8.21 -9.69
CA ILE A 373 20.86 8.67 -9.13
C ILE A 373 20.95 8.81 -7.60
N ARG A 374 21.49 7.80 -6.90
CA ARG A 374 21.68 7.81 -5.45
C ARG A 374 22.49 9.02 -4.99
N ASP A 375 23.61 9.29 -5.66
CA ASP A 375 24.58 10.32 -5.24
C ASP A 375 23.98 11.75 -5.34
N TYR A 376 22.94 11.94 -6.17
CA TYR A 376 22.19 13.20 -6.31
C TYR A 376 20.76 13.15 -5.73
N LEU A 377 20.38 12.06 -5.05
CA LEU A 377 19.03 11.86 -4.53
C LEU A 377 18.74 12.79 -3.33
N PRO A 378 17.73 13.66 -3.40
CA PRO A 378 17.27 14.40 -2.23
C PRO A 378 16.75 13.45 -1.15
N LYS A 379 17.07 13.71 0.13
CA LYS A 379 16.70 12.80 1.22
C LYS A 379 15.19 12.65 1.42
N ASP A 380 14.44 13.69 1.08
CA ASP A 380 12.99 13.75 1.14
C ASP A 380 12.30 13.28 -0.15
N ALA A 381 13.06 12.83 -1.16
CA ALA A 381 12.50 12.34 -2.41
C ALA A 381 11.60 11.10 -2.21
N ILE A 382 10.60 10.97 -3.07
CA ILE A 382 9.77 9.78 -3.20
C ILE A 382 10.30 8.98 -4.39
N VAL A 383 10.69 7.74 -4.14
CA VAL A 383 11.24 6.83 -5.14
C VAL A 383 10.17 5.81 -5.53
N VAL A 384 9.69 5.92 -6.76
CA VAL A 384 8.84 4.93 -7.41
C VAL A 384 9.72 4.01 -8.24
N ALA A 385 9.53 2.70 -8.21
CA ALA A 385 10.22 1.80 -9.12
C ALA A 385 9.33 0.68 -9.67
N ASP A 386 9.54 0.37 -10.95
CA ASP A 386 8.81 -0.68 -11.65
C ASP A 386 9.72 -1.41 -12.66
N GLY A 387 9.29 -2.60 -13.06
CA GLY A 387 10.07 -3.55 -13.85
C GLY A 387 10.72 -4.64 -12.99
N ALA A 388 11.60 -5.43 -13.60
CA ALA A 388 12.28 -6.53 -12.91
C ALA A 388 13.64 -6.05 -12.33
N SER A 389 14.68 -6.06 -13.15
CA SER A 389 16.03 -5.68 -12.73
C SER A 389 16.12 -4.25 -12.20
N THR A 390 15.43 -3.29 -12.81
CA THR A 390 15.37 -1.89 -12.34
C THR A 390 14.83 -1.80 -10.92
N MET A 391 13.73 -2.49 -10.63
CA MET A 391 13.11 -2.50 -9.30
C MET A 391 13.97 -3.23 -8.26
N ASP A 392 14.49 -4.42 -8.59
CA ASP A 392 15.25 -5.23 -7.65
C ASP A 392 16.64 -4.70 -7.34
N ILE A 393 17.35 -4.16 -8.34
CA ILE A 393 18.68 -3.61 -8.14
C ILE A 393 18.59 -2.21 -7.51
N SER A 394 17.57 -1.40 -7.83
CA SER A 394 17.37 -0.10 -7.16
C SER A 394 17.22 -0.24 -5.66
N ARG A 395 16.58 -1.31 -5.16
CA ARG A 395 16.47 -1.58 -3.71
C ARG A 395 17.84 -1.72 -3.01
N GLN A 396 18.86 -2.18 -3.72
CA GLN A 396 20.21 -2.38 -3.17
C GLN A 396 21.05 -1.09 -3.20
N VAL A 397 20.75 -0.19 -4.13
CA VAL A 397 21.59 0.98 -4.41
C VAL A 397 20.96 2.28 -3.92
N VAL A 398 19.65 2.44 -4.08
CA VAL A 398 18.92 3.70 -3.86
C VAL A 398 18.30 3.69 -2.45
N PRO A 399 18.83 4.47 -1.50
CA PRO A 399 18.31 4.56 -0.14
C PRO A 399 16.98 5.33 -0.08
N VAL A 400 16.23 5.12 1.00
CA VAL A 400 15.00 5.85 1.31
C VAL A 400 15.00 6.17 2.80
N TRP A 401 14.84 7.43 3.16
CA TRP A 401 14.96 7.92 4.55
C TRP A 401 13.64 8.11 5.28
N HIS A 402 12.51 8.09 4.57
CA HIS A 402 11.21 8.37 5.14
C HIS A 402 10.20 7.24 4.87
N PRO A 403 9.30 6.93 5.83
CA PRO A 403 8.24 5.97 5.61
C PRO A 403 7.38 6.34 4.40
N ARG A 404 6.90 5.33 3.65
CA ARG A 404 6.02 5.51 2.49
C ARG A 404 6.64 6.27 1.30
N HIS A 405 7.94 6.62 1.35
CA HIS A 405 8.65 7.24 0.22
C HIS A 405 9.23 6.21 -0.78
N ARG A 406 8.99 4.92 -0.57
CA ARG A 406 9.24 3.86 -1.55
C ARG A 406 7.92 3.29 -2.04
N LEU A 407 7.67 3.37 -3.34
CA LEU A 407 6.55 2.69 -3.99
C LEU A 407 7.08 1.77 -5.09
N ASP A 408 6.51 0.57 -5.18
CA ASP A 408 6.81 -0.39 -6.24
C ASP A 408 5.62 -1.31 -6.52
N ALA A 409 5.83 -2.31 -7.38
CA ALA A 409 4.82 -3.30 -7.78
C ALA A 409 4.18 -4.08 -6.61
N GLY A 410 4.78 -4.00 -5.41
CA GLY A 410 4.21 -4.53 -4.19
C GLY A 410 3.96 -6.04 -4.23
N VAL A 411 2.86 -6.48 -3.61
CA VAL A 411 2.58 -7.92 -3.44
C VAL A 411 2.01 -8.56 -4.70
N ALA A 412 1.31 -7.78 -5.55
CA ALA A 412 0.80 -8.31 -6.80
C ALA A 412 1.91 -8.57 -7.83
N GLY A 413 3.08 -7.93 -7.68
CA GLY A 413 4.07 -7.90 -8.75
C GLY A 413 3.51 -7.26 -10.02
N CYS A 414 2.57 -6.31 -9.86
CA CYS A 414 1.88 -5.69 -10.98
C CYS A 414 2.81 -4.70 -11.69
N VAL A 415 3.00 -4.92 -12.99
CA VAL A 415 3.84 -4.10 -13.84
C VAL A 415 2.98 -3.01 -14.49
N GLY A 416 3.54 -1.81 -14.63
CA GLY A 416 2.84 -0.62 -15.08
C GLY A 416 2.39 0.31 -13.95
N THR A 417 2.72 0.00 -12.70
CA THR A 417 2.40 0.86 -11.55
C THR A 417 3.24 2.15 -11.52
N GLY A 418 4.39 2.15 -12.19
CA GLY A 418 5.36 3.23 -12.20
C GLY A 418 4.84 4.65 -12.42
N VAL A 419 4.41 4.95 -13.66
CA VAL A 419 3.94 6.30 -14.04
C VAL A 419 2.72 6.73 -13.18
N PRO A 420 1.68 5.90 -13.00
CA PRO A 420 0.55 6.25 -12.14
C PRO A 420 0.93 6.56 -10.68
N PHE A 421 1.85 5.79 -10.09
CA PHE A 421 2.29 6.02 -8.72
C PHE A 421 3.13 7.29 -8.60
N ALA A 422 3.91 7.64 -9.63
CA ALA A 422 4.65 8.89 -9.68
C ALA A 422 3.72 10.11 -9.76
N ILE A 423 2.68 10.05 -10.60
CA ILE A 423 1.63 11.08 -10.67
C ILE A 423 0.98 11.28 -9.30
N ALA A 424 0.54 10.19 -8.66
CA ALA A 424 -0.07 10.27 -7.34
C ALA A 424 0.87 10.86 -6.28
N SER A 425 2.15 10.46 -6.32
CA SER A 425 3.17 10.99 -5.41
C SER A 425 3.34 12.50 -5.55
N GLN A 426 3.38 13.01 -6.79
CA GLN A 426 3.49 14.45 -7.05
C GLN A 426 2.22 15.22 -6.68
N VAL A 427 1.04 14.62 -6.86
CA VAL A 427 -0.25 15.23 -6.49
C VAL A 427 -0.39 15.38 -4.98
N VAL A 428 0.04 14.36 -4.22
CA VAL A 428 0.00 14.36 -2.73
C VAL A 428 1.11 15.22 -2.14
N HIS A 429 2.30 15.21 -2.75
CA HIS A 429 3.47 15.94 -2.28
C HIS A 429 4.04 16.86 -3.36
N PRO A 430 3.37 17.98 -3.67
CA PRO A 430 3.79 18.89 -4.75
C PRO A 430 5.18 19.51 -4.51
N ASP A 431 5.59 19.61 -3.24
CA ASP A 431 6.85 20.22 -2.84
C ASP A 431 8.03 19.23 -2.77
N LYS A 432 7.78 17.92 -2.97
CA LYS A 432 8.82 16.88 -2.89
C LYS A 432 9.26 16.42 -4.27
N PRO A 433 10.55 16.14 -4.48
CA PRO A 433 11.02 15.47 -5.69
C PRO A 433 10.46 14.06 -5.79
N VAL A 434 9.91 13.70 -6.95
CA VAL A 434 9.50 12.32 -7.27
C VAL A 434 10.44 11.75 -8.33
N ILE A 435 11.06 10.61 -8.04
CA ILE A 435 11.95 9.90 -8.96
C ILE A 435 11.32 8.56 -9.33
N CYS A 436 11.00 8.38 -10.61
CA CYS A 436 10.39 7.17 -11.13
C CYS A 436 11.42 6.33 -11.90
N LEU A 437 11.88 5.23 -11.29
CA LEU A 437 12.83 4.29 -11.86
C LEU A 437 12.08 3.21 -12.65
N GLN A 438 12.07 3.33 -13.97
CA GLN A 438 11.29 2.44 -14.84
C GLN A 438 12.19 1.54 -15.69
N GLY A 439 11.92 0.24 -15.67
CA GLY A 439 12.30 -0.62 -16.80
C GLY A 439 11.52 -0.24 -18.05
N ASP A 440 12.12 -0.36 -19.23
CA ASP A 440 11.52 -0.05 -20.53
C ASP A 440 10.22 -0.85 -20.79
N TRP A 441 10.22 -2.14 -20.48
CA TRP A 441 9.04 -2.98 -20.58
C TRP A 441 7.92 -2.54 -19.62
N ALA A 442 8.27 -2.13 -18.40
CA ALA A 442 7.30 -1.65 -17.42
C ALA A 442 6.70 -0.30 -17.82
N PHE A 443 7.55 0.60 -18.34
CA PHE A 443 7.14 1.89 -18.88
C PHE A 443 6.08 1.74 -19.97
N GLY A 444 6.18 0.70 -20.82
CA GLY A 444 5.23 0.46 -21.91
C GLY A 444 3.77 0.26 -21.49
N PHE A 445 3.47 -0.10 -20.24
CA PHE A 445 2.09 -0.34 -19.79
C PHE A 445 1.28 0.94 -19.58
N ASN A 446 1.87 1.96 -18.97
CA ASN A 446 1.22 3.23 -18.68
C ASN A 446 2.08 4.44 -19.12
N GLY A 447 2.95 4.26 -20.11
CA GLY A 447 3.85 5.33 -20.59
C GLY A 447 3.12 6.49 -21.27
N MET A 448 1.89 6.26 -21.75
CA MET A 448 1.06 7.34 -22.32
C MET A 448 0.66 8.38 -21.26
N ASP A 449 0.61 7.98 -19.99
CA ASP A 449 0.37 8.90 -18.87
C ASP A 449 1.57 9.79 -18.53
N ILE A 450 2.65 9.80 -19.32
CA ILE A 450 3.64 10.90 -19.28
C ILE A 450 3.01 12.24 -19.72
N GLU A 451 1.94 12.18 -20.53
CA GLU A 451 1.20 13.39 -20.89
C GLU A 451 0.26 13.88 -19.78
N THR A 452 -0.08 13.01 -18.82
CA THR A 452 -0.83 13.37 -17.60
C THR A 452 0.08 14.07 -16.61
#